data_AF-A0A444UUD9-F1
#
_entry.id   AF-A0A444UUD9-F1
#
_cell.length_a   1.000
_cell.length_b   1.000
_cell.length_c   1.000
_cell.angle_alpha   90.00
_cell.angle_beta   90.00
_cell.angle_gamma   90.00
#
_symmetry.space_group_name_H-M   'P 1'
#
loop_
_entity.id
_entity.type
_entity.pdbx_description
1 polymer ?
#
loop_
_entity_poly.entity_id
_entity_poly.type
_entity_poly.pdbx_seq_one_letter_code
_entity_poly.pdbx_strand_id
1 'polypeptide(L)'
;HSVVFQFIDWILRGAAQVMFVNNPLSGLFIFAGLILQNRWLALNGLVGTMFATISALILRQNRGAIAAGLYGYNGILVGLLMAVFSEKGDWYWWLLLPNMFMSMTCPIVSSALASINSKWGLPVFTLPFNILVCLHMVATGHYNKHFPQVLIEPARSLPNITWSEINVPLVSSSI
;
A
#
# COMPACT_ATOMS: atom_id res chain seq x y z
N HIS A 1 -19.49 18.91 12.50
CA HIS A 1 -19.28 17.62 11.81
C HIS A 1 -18.68 16.61 12.79
N SER A 2 -19.17 15.37 12.82
CA SER A 2 -18.59 14.33 13.69
C SER A 2 -17.15 14.01 13.27
N VAL A 3 -16.24 13.93 14.24
CA VAL A 3 -14.83 13.56 14.04
C VAL A 3 -14.70 12.21 13.32
N VAL A 4 -15.64 11.29 13.56
CA VAL A 4 -15.68 9.98 12.91
C VAL A 4 -15.91 10.10 11.41
N PHE A 5 -16.90 10.91 10.97
CA PHE A 5 -17.15 11.11 9.54
C PHE A 5 -15.97 11.78 8.84
N GLN A 6 -15.33 12.73 9.51
CA GLN A 6 -14.12 13.37 8.99
C GLN A 6 -12.98 12.37 8.82
N PHE A 7 -12.77 11.50 9.81
CA PHE A 7 -11.72 10.48 9.74
C PHE A 7 -11.98 9.45 8.63
N ILE A 8 -13.24 9.03 8.44
CA ILE A 8 -13.64 8.15 7.33
C ILE A 8 -13.39 8.85 5.98
N ASP A 9 -13.74 10.12 5.84
CA ASP A 9 -13.46 10.91 4.62
C ASP A 9 -11.96 10.93 4.29
N TRP A 10 -11.10 11.11 5.29
CA TRP A 10 -9.64 11.08 5.10
C TRP A 10 -9.12 9.71 4.67
N ILE A 11 -9.66 8.62 5.24
CA ILE A 11 -9.31 7.26 4.84
C ILE A 11 -9.71 7.01 3.39
N LEU A 12 -10.93 7.36 3.00
CA LEU A 12 -11.41 7.16 1.63
C LEU A 12 -10.61 7.99 0.62
N ARG A 13 -10.33 9.26 0.94
CA ARG A 13 -9.43 10.08 0.11
C ARG A 13 -8.02 9.49 0.05
N GLY A 14 -7.52 8.93 1.15
CA GLY A 14 -6.24 8.22 1.19
C GLY A 14 -6.17 7.06 0.19
N ALA A 15 -7.23 6.26 0.08
CA ALA A 15 -7.30 5.21 -0.94
C ALA A 15 -7.33 5.78 -2.38
N ALA A 16 -8.12 6.83 -2.61
CA ALA A 16 -8.24 7.49 -3.91
C ALA A 16 -6.92 8.14 -4.39
N GLN A 17 -6.11 8.63 -3.46
CA GLN A 17 -4.82 9.27 -3.75
C GLN A 17 -3.77 8.32 -4.34
N VAL A 18 -3.98 6.99 -4.28
CA VAL A 18 -3.15 6.03 -5.05
C VAL A 18 -3.19 6.34 -6.55
N MET A 19 -4.34 6.81 -7.03
CA MET A 19 -4.57 7.22 -8.42
C MET A 19 -4.54 8.75 -8.59
N PHE A 20 -3.97 9.47 -7.61
CA PHE A 20 -3.92 10.94 -7.58
C PHE A 20 -5.30 11.63 -7.52
N VAL A 21 -6.32 10.93 -7.01
CA VAL A 21 -7.69 11.44 -6.92
C VAL A 21 -8.00 11.92 -5.50
N ASN A 22 -8.48 13.15 -5.36
CA ASN A 22 -8.93 13.71 -4.08
C ASN A 22 -10.47 13.67 -3.95
N ASN A 23 -11.06 12.47 -4.00
CA ASN A 23 -12.50 12.26 -3.91
C ASN A 23 -12.82 11.00 -3.06
N PRO A 24 -13.61 11.11 -1.98
CA PRO A 24 -13.91 9.98 -1.10
C PRO A 24 -14.79 8.91 -1.76
N LEU A 25 -15.65 9.27 -2.73
CA LEU A 25 -16.44 8.28 -3.49
C LEU A 25 -15.55 7.41 -4.36
N SER A 26 -14.50 7.97 -4.96
CA SER A 26 -13.50 7.17 -5.69
C SER A 26 -12.80 6.19 -4.75
N GLY A 27 -12.49 6.61 -3.53
CA GLY A 27 -11.94 5.73 -2.48
C GLY A 27 -12.87 4.60 -2.10
N LEU A 28 -14.18 4.88 -2.02
CA LEU A 28 -15.20 3.87 -1.75
C LEU A 28 -15.24 2.80 -2.86
N PHE A 29 -15.20 3.22 -4.13
CA PHE A 29 -15.14 2.28 -5.25
C PHE A 29 -13.86 1.44 -5.25
N ILE A 30 -12.71 2.04 -4.90
CA ILE A 30 -11.45 1.30 -4.75
C ILE A 30 -11.58 0.23 -3.65
N PHE A 31 -12.07 0.58 -2.47
CA PHE A 31 -12.29 -0.40 -1.41
C PHE A 31 -13.32 -1.47 -1.80
N ALA A 32 -14.39 -1.12 -2.51
CA ALA A 32 -15.34 -2.08 -3.03
C ALA A 32 -14.66 -3.07 -3.98
N GLY A 33 -13.83 -2.59 -4.92
CA GLY A 33 -13.03 -3.43 -5.81
C GLY A 33 -12.06 -4.34 -5.05
N LEU A 34 -11.37 -3.81 -4.04
CA LEU A 34 -10.48 -4.61 -3.19
C LEU A 34 -11.24 -5.70 -2.42
N ILE A 35 -12.43 -5.39 -1.88
CA ILE A 35 -13.27 -6.37 -1.17
C ILE A 35 -13.75 -7.48 -2.11
N LEU A 36 -14.11 -7.13 -3.35
CA LEU A 36 -14.50 -8.09 -4.38
C LEU A 36 -13.32 -8.98 -4.81
N GLN A 37 -12.12 -8.41 -4.90
CA GLN A 37 -10.90 -9.12 -5.24
C GLN A 37 -10.45 -10.07 -4.13
N ASN A 38 -10.21 -9.53 -2.92
CA ASN A 38 -9.81 -10.29 -1.75
C ASN A 38 -10.05 -9.47 -0.47
N ARG A 39 -10.90 -9.97 0.42
CA ARG A 39 -11.25 -9.33 1.69
C ARG A 39 -10.05 -9.12 2.62
N TRP A 40 -9.07 -10.02 2.60
CA TRP A 40 -7.83 -9.90 3.37
C TRP A 40 -6.93 -8.76 2.86
N LEU A 41 -6.84 -8.59 1.53
CA LEU A 41 -6.14 -7.45 0.94
C LEU A 41 -6.84 -6.13 1.32
N ALA A 42 -8.17 -6.07 1.18
CA ALA A 42 -8.95 -4.89 1.54
C ALA A 42 -8.75 -4.51 3.02
N LEU A 43 -8.75 -5.49 3.92
CA LEU A 43 -8.51 -5.27 5.34
C LEU A 43 -7.10 -4.73 5.60
N ASN A 44 -6.06 -5.34 5.00
CA ASN A 44 -4.69 -4.87 5.20
C ASN A 44 -4.47 -3.47 4.62
N GLY A 45 -5.05 -3.17 3.46
CA GLY A 45 -5.03 -1.83 2.88
C GLY A 45 -5.76 -0.79 3.77
N LEU A 46 -6.90 -1.17 4.34
CA LEU A 46 -7.64 -0.32 5.29
C LEU A 46 -6.80 -0.03 6.54
N VAL A 47 -6.23 -1.07 7.15
CA VAL A 47 -5.34 -0.95 8.31
C VAL A 47 -4.16 -0.05 7.98
N GLY A 48 -3.51 -0.25 6.83
CA GLY A 48 -2.37 0.56 6.42
C GLY A 48 -2.73 2.04 6.24
N THR A 49 -3.83 2.34 5.52
CA THR A 49 -4.32 3.72 5.35
C THR A 49 -4.63 4.40 6.67
N MET A 50 -5.32 3.67 7.55
CA MET A 50 -5.77 4.16 8.85
C MET A 50 -4.59 4.50 9.74
N PHE A 51 -3.62 3.59 9.87
CA PHE A 51 -2.46 3.78 10.74
C PHE A 51 -1.45 4.80 10.19
N ALA A 52 -1.30 4.91 8.86
CA ALA A 52 -0.52 6.00 8.27
C ALA A 52 -1.16 7.37 8.55
N THR A 53 -2.49 7.46 8.46
CA THR A 53 -3.24 8.69 8.76
C THR A 53 -3.17 9.03 10.25
N ILE A 54 -3.37 8.06 11.15
CA ILE A 54 -3.22 8.24 12.60
C ILE A 54 -1.80 8.72 12.93
N SER A 55 -0.77 8.10 12.35
CA SER A 55 0.62 8.53 12.54
C SER A 55 0.82 9.99 12.09
N ALA A 56 0.28 10.39 10.94
CA ALA A 56 0.35 11.78 10.49
C ALA A 56 -0.36 12.76 11.47
N LEU A 57 -1.46 12.34 12.10
CA LEU A 57 -2.13 13.12 13.14
C LEU A 57 -1.25 13.26 14.40
N ILE A 58 -0.62 12.17 14.85
CA ILE A 58 0.28 12.14 16.02
C ILE A 58 1.50 13.03 15.78
N LEU A 59 2.10 12.91 14.59
CA LEU A 59 3.25 13.71 14.14
C LEU A 59 2.89 15.16 13.79
N ARG A 60 1.63 15.56 13.98
CA ARG A 60 1.12 16.92 13.72
C ARG A 60 1.44 17.42 12.31
N GLN A 61 1.37 16.53 11.32
CA GLN A 61 1.55 16.89 9.92
C GLN A 61 0.45 17.86 9.45
N ASN A 62 0.67 18.51 8.30
CA ASN A 62 -0.24 19.51 7.77
C ASN A 62 -1.67 18.96 7.63
N ARG A 63 -2.63 19.57 8.34
CA ARG A 63 -4.03 19.11 8.39
C ARG A 63 -4.71 19.12 7.02
N GLY A 64 -4.38 20.08 6.15
CA GLY A 64 -4.92 20.14 4.78
C GLY A 64 -4.44 18.97 3.92
N ALA A 65 -3.15 18.61 4.03
CA ALA A 65 -2.59 17.45 3.34
C ALA A 65 -3.15 16.12 3.88
N ILE A 66 -3.36 16.01 5.19
CA ILE A 66 -4.07 14.87 5.79
C ILE A 66 -5.51 14.79 5.26
N ALA A 67 -6.22 15.92 5.24
CA ALA A 67 -7.59 15.97 4.74
C ALA A 67 -7.71 15.65 3.25
N ALA A 68 -6.66 15.94 2.47
CA ALA A 68 -6.56 15.54 1.06
C ALA A 68 -6.17 14.06 0.86
N GLY A 69 -5.93 13.29 1.92
CA GLY A 69 -5.53 11.88 1.85
C GLY A 69 -4.03 11.64 1.56
N LEU A 70 -3.21 12.69 1.53
CA LEU A 70 -1.80 12.59 1.08
C LEU A 70 -0.89 11.79 2.02
N TYR A 71 -1.32 11.54 3.26
CA TYR A 71 -0.61 10.68 4.20
C TYR A 71 -1.19 9.26 4.30
N GLY A 72 -2.30 8.98 3.60
CA GLY A 72 -2.95 7.66 3.62
C GLY A 72 -2.52 6.73 2.48
N TYR A 73 -2.23 7.26 1.29
CA TYR A 73 -2.03 6.44 0.09
C TYR A 73 -0.75 5.58 0.10
N ASN A 74 0.32 6.03 0.76
CA ASN A 74 1.49 5.16 0.95
C ASN A 74 1.15 4.01 1.92
N GLY A 75 0.31 4.27 2.92
CA GLY A 75 -0.15 3.27 3.89
C GLY A 75 -1.01 2.18 3.26
N ILE A 76 -1.98 2.52 2.40
CA ILE A 76 -2.79 1.49 1.72
C ILE A 76 -1.91 0.54 0.89
N LEU A 77 -0.94 1.08 0.16
CA LEU A 77 -0.05 0.30 -0.69
C LEU A 77 0.88 -0.62 0.14
N VAL A 78 1.40 -0.12 1.27
CA VAL A 78 2.17 -0.94 2.22
C VAL A 78 1.32 -2.10 2.71
N GLY A 79 0.11 -1.84 3.20
CA GLY A 79 -0.78 -2.90 3.68
C GLY A 79 -1.10 -3.94 2.61
N LEU A 80 -1.44 -3.50 1.40
CA LEU A 80 -1.71 -4.38 0.27
C LEU A 80 -0.50 -5.29 -0.04
N LEU A 81 0.69 -4.73 -0.22
CA LEU A 81 1.86 -5.55 -0.59
C LEU A 81 2.40 -6.41 0.55
N MET A 82 2.20 -6.01 1.81
CA MET A 82 2.51 -6.89 2.93
C MET A 82 1.65 -8.15 2.93
N ALA A 83 0.38 -8.06 2.54
CA ALA A 83 -0.49 -9.21 2.37
C ALA A 83 -0.16 -10.01 1.10
N VAL A 84 0.08 -9.35 -0.04
CA VAL A 84 0.42 -10.03 -1.31
C VAL A 84 1.71 -10.84 -1.19
N PHE A 85 2.74 -10.30 -0.53
CA PHE A 85 4.04 -10.98 -0.44
C PHE A 85 4.15 -11.93 0.75
N SER A 86 3.12 -12.07 1.60
CA SER A 86 3.20 -13.01 2.72
C SER A 86 2.97 -14.45 2.26
N GLU A 87 3.91 -15.35 2.60
CA GLU A 87 3.77 -16.78 2.32
C GLU A 87 2.75 -17.48 3.25
N LYS A 88 2.38 -16.84 4.37
CA LYS A 88 1.38 -17.38 5.32
C LYS A 88 -0.04 -17.37 4.76
N GLY A 89 -0.28 -16.69 3.64
CA GLY A 89 -1.58 -16.57 3.01
C GLY A 89 -2.57 -15.68 3.76
N ASP A 90 -3.84 -15.82 3.41
CA ASP A 90 -4.91 -14.98 3.95
C ASP A 90 -5.20 -15.26 5.43
N TRP A 91 -5.67 -14.24 6.15
CA TRP A 91 -6.11 -14.30 7.55
C TRP A 91 -5.01 -14.65 8.57
N TYR A 92 -3.74 -14.52 8.21
CA TYR A 92 -2.64 -14.53 9.18
C TYR A 92 -2.61 -13.24 9.99
N TRP A 93 -3.42 -13.17 11.05
CA TRP A 93 -3.66 -11.96 11.86
C TRP A 93 -2.39 -11.31 12.43
N TRP A 94 -1.34 -12.08 12.70
CA TRP A 94 -0.05 -11.55 13.15
C TRP A 94 0.57 -10.58 12.14
N LEU A 95 0.25 -10.68 10.85
CA LEU A 95 0.70 -9.76 9.80
C LEU A 95 0.23 -8.32 10.03
N LEU A 96 -0.88 -8.12 10.75
CA LEU A 96 -1.38 -6.79 11.05
C LEU A 96 -0.36 -5.99 11.90
N LEU A 97 0.42 -6.64 12.76
CA LEU A 97 1.41 -5.96 13.60
C LEU A 97 2.51 -5.26 12.79
N PRO A 98 3.29 -5.95 11.92
CA PRO A 98 4.26 -5.27 11.10
C PRO A 98 3.59 -4.34 10.06
N ASN A 99 2.36 -4.63 9.59
CA ASN A 99 1.62 -3.72 8.71
C ASN A 99 1.32 -2.37 9.38
N MET A 100 0.77 -2.38 10.59
CA MET A 100 0.53 -1.17 11.37
C MET A 100 1.85 -0.40 11.58
N PHE A 101 2.90 -1.10 11.99
CA PHE A 101 4.21 -0.49 12.22
C PHE A 101 4.77 0.18 10.96
N MET A 102 4.87 -0.56 9.85
CA MET A 102 5.42 -0.03 8.58
C MET A 102 4.55 1.13 8.07
N SER A 103 3.23 1.01 8.14
CA SER A 103 2.31 2.08 7.72
C SER A 103 2.45 3.34 8.57
N MET A 104 2.68 3.21 9.88
CA MET A 104 2.95 4.36 10.76
C MET A 104 4.27 5.07 10.41
N THR A 105 5.23 4.40 9.78
CA THR A 105 6.48 5.03 9.34
C THR A 105 6.34 5.78 8.01
N CYS A 106 5.26 5.57 7.24
CA CYS A 106 5.05 6.24 5.95
C CYS A 106 5.13 7.77 6.04
N PRO A 107 4.45 8.47 6.99
CA PRO A 107 4.57 9.92 7.11
C PRO A 107 6.01 10.38 7.42
N ILE A 108 6.78 9.61 8.20
CA ILE A 108 8.17 9.93 8.55
C ILE A 108 9.05 9.90 7.30
N VAL A 109 8.98 8.82 6.54
CA VAL A 109 9.72 8.68 5.28
C VAL A 109 9.26 9.72 4.26
N SER A 110 7.96 10.00 4.19
CA SER A 110 7.39 11.03 3.32
C SER A 110 7.95 12.41 3.65
N SER A 111 8.01 12.79 4.94
CA SER A 111 8.60 14.06 5.36
C SER A 111 10.08 14.14 5.03
N ALA A 112 10.85 13.08 5.30
CA ALA A 112 12.29 13.04 4.99
C ALA A 112 12.56 13.21 3.48
N LEU A 113 11.82 12.48 2.64
CA LEU A 113 11.93 12.59 1.18
C LEU A 113 11.45 13.96 0.70
N ALA A 114 10.38 14.52 1.27
CA ALA A 114 9.89 15.84 0.90
C ALA A 114 10.95 16.92 1.18
N SER A 115 11.69 16.84 2.29
CA SER A 115 12.78 17.78 2.60
C SER A 115 13.96 17.69 1.64
N ILE A 116 14.21 16.52 1.05
CA ILE A 116 15.23 16.34 0.01
C ILE A 116 14.71 16.87 -1.32
N ASN A 117 13.52 16.41 -1.72
CA ASN A 117 12.92 16.70 -3.02
C ASN A 117 12.45 18.16 -3.16
N SER A 118 12.20 18.88 -2.06
CA SER A 118 11.82 20.30 -2.09
C SER A 118 12.89 21.17 -2.75
N LYS A 119 14.15 20.73 -2.80
CA LYS A 119 15.23 21.42 -3.53
C LYS A 119 15.01 21.46 -5.04
N TRP A 120 14.26 20.50 -5.59
CA TRP A 120 13.96 20.38 -7.02
C TRP A 120 12.47 20.56 -7.34
N GLY A 121 11.64 20.89 -6.34
CA GLY A 121 10.18 21.02 -6.51
C GLY A 121 9.47 19.71 -6.86
N LEU A 122 10.08 18.56 -6.56
CA LEU A 122 9.53 17.25 -6.92
C LEU A 122 8.61 16.70 -5.82
N PRO A 123 7.48 16.05 -6.18
CA PRO A 123 6.67 15.32 -5.22
C PRO A 123 7.36 14.02 -4.77
N VAL A 124 6.92 13.46 -3.63
CA VAL A 124 7.47 12.20 -3.09
C VAL A 124 6.90 10.95 -3.73
N PHE A 125 5.74 11.06 -4.39
CA PHE A 125 4.99 9.95 -4.98
C PHE A 125 4.93 8.71 -4.05
N THR A 126 5.04 7.52 -4.63
CA THR A 126 4.97 6.25 -3.91
C THR A 126 6.35 5.77 -3.41
N LEU A 127 7.37 6.64 -3.40
CA LEU A 127 8.69 6.30 -2.87
C LEU A 127 8.67 5.84 -1.40
N PRO A 128 7.91 6.49 -0.49
CA PRO A 128 7.82 6.01 0.90
C PRO A 128 7.35 4.57 1.00
N PHE A 129 6.28 4.23 0.27
CA PHE A 129 5.76 2.86 0.20
C PHE A 129 6.81 1.87 -0.33
N ASN A 130 7.45 2.17 -1.47
CA ASN A 130 8.41 1.25 -2.09
C ASN A 130 9.59 0.96 -1.16
N ILE A 131 10.16 1.99 -0.55
CA ILE A 131 11.28 1.85 0.40
C ILE A 131 10.86 0.96 1.57
N LEU A 132 9.66 1.19 2.13
CA LEU A 132 9.19 0.48 3.31
C LEU A 132 8.86 -1.00 3.02
N VAL A 133 8.22 -1.29 1.88
CA VAL A 133 7.96 -2.68 1.48
C VAL A 133 9.26 -3.41 1.19
N CYS A 134 10.19 -2.80 0.44
CA CYS A 134 11.50 -3.40 0.20
C CYS A 134 12.26 -3.66 1.50
N LEU A 135 12.26 -2.69 2.42
CA LEU A 135 12.90 -2.84 3.73
C LEU A 135 12.28 -3.99 4.52
N HIS A 136 10.94 -4.10 4.55
CA HIS A 136 10.26 -5.20 5.21
C HIS A 136 10.65 -6.54 4.59
N MET A 137 10.59 -6.66 3.26
CA MET A 137 10.90 -7.89 2.55
C MET A 137 12.36 -8.34 2.76
N VAL A 138 13.31 -7.40 2.78
CA VAL A 138 14.72 -7.69 3.06
C VAL A 138 14.91 -8.10 4.52
N ALA A 139 14.23 -7.44 5.46
CA ALA A 139 14.36 -7.70 6.88
C ALA A 139 13.77 -9.06 7.30
N THR A 140 12.66 -9.48 6.68
CA THR A 140 12.05 -10.77 6.99
C THR A 140 12.60 -11.87 6.08
N GLY A 141 12.54 -11.67 4.76
CA GLY A 141 12.91 -12.67 3.76
C GLY A 141 12.00 -13.90 3.75
N HIS A 142 12.29 -14.85 2.86
CA HIS A 142 11.53 -16.10 2.73
C HIS A 142 11.69 -17.00 3.95
N TYR A 143 12.90 -17.08 4.54
CA TYR A 143 13.20 -18.00 5.63
C TYR A 143 12.80 -17.50 7.03
N ASN A 144 12.06 -16.38 7.12
CA ASN A 144 11.59 -15.90 8.42
C ASN A 144 10.59 -16.88 9.05
N LYS A 145 10.76 -17.21 10.32
CA LYS A 145 9.82 -18.11 11.02
C LYS A 145 8.42 -17.50 11.18
N HIS A 146 8.35 -16.19 11.40
CA HIS A 146 7.11 -15.49 11.75
C HIS A 146 6.45 -14.79 10.57
N PHE A 147 7.23 -14.15 9.70
CA PHE A 147 6.73 -13.37 8.57
C PHE A 147 7.42 -13.77 7.25
N PRO A 148 7.36 -15.06 6.87
CA PRO A 148 7.99 -15.52 5.64
C PRO A 148 7.36 -14.82 4.43
N GLN A 149 8.20 -14.40 3.50
CA GLN A 149 7.79 -13.79 2.24
C GLN A 149 7.77 -14.83 1.11
N VAL A 150 6.96 -14.61 0.09
CA VAL A 150 6.97 -15.39 -1.16
C VAL A 150 8.39 -15.40 -1.73
N LEU A 151 8.85 -16.58 -2.14
CA LEU A 151 10.17 -16.76 -2.73
C LEU A 151 10.21 -16.11 -4.13
N ILE A 152 11.08 -15.12 -4.29
CA ILE A 152 11.34 -14.46 -5.58
C ILE A 152 12.74 -14.86 -6.04
N GLU A 153 12.82 -15.64 -7.12
CA GLU A 153 14.08 -16.10 -7.71
C GLU A 153 14.33 -15.42 -9.07
N PRO A 154 15.59 -15.16 -9.43
CA PRO A 154 15.92 -14.69 -10.77
C PRO A 154 15.65 -15.79 -11.81
N ALA A 155 15.22 -15.40 -13.01
CA ALA A 155 15.06 -16.33 -14.12
C ALA A 155 16.40 -17.00 -14.46
N ARG A 156 16.44 -18.33 -14.41
CA ARG A 156 17.67 -19.14 -14.66
C ARG A 156 17.76 -19.72 -16.06
N SER A 157 16.68 -19.67 -16.82
CA SER A 157 16.58 -20.19 -18.18
C SER A 157 15.66 -19.32 -19.02
N LEU A 158 15.87 -19.33 -20.34
CA LEU A 158 14.92 -18.69 -21.26
C LEU A 158 13.56 -19.39 -21.15
N PRO A 159 12.44 -18.64 -21.03
CA PRO A 159 11.13 -19.24 -21.04
C PRO A 159 10.86 -19.87 -22.41
N ASN A 160 10.36 -21.11 -22.41
CA ASN A 160 9.91 -21.75 -23.64
C ASN A 160 8.55 -21.16 -24.04
N ILE A 161 8.56 -20.15 -24.91
CA ILE A 161 7.34 -19.48 -25.39
C ILE A 161 6.92 -20.12 -26.71
N THR A 162 5.82 -20.85 -26.68
CA THR A 162 5.21 -21.43 -27.88
C THR A 162 4.08 -20.52 -28.37
N TRP A 163 4.36 -19.75 -29.42
CA TRP A 163 3.41 -18.74 -29.95
C TRP A 163 2.08 -19.32 -30.43
N SER A 164 2.05 -20.61 -30.80
CA SER A 164 0.81 -21.31 -31.18
C SER A 164 -0.08 -21.67 -29.99
N GLU A 165 0.46 -21.66 -28.76
CA GLU A 165 -0.29 -21.91 -27.52
C GLU A 165 -0.76 -20.61 -26.85
N ILE A 166 -0.51 -19.46 -27.49
CA ILE A 166 -0.98 -18.18 -26.99
C ILE A 166 -2.52 -18.21 -26.99
N ASN A 167 -3.06 -18.24 -25.79
CA ASN A 167 -4.47 -18.04 -25.57
C ASN A 167 -4.78 -16.54 -25.74
N VAL A 168 -4.97 -16.14 -27.00
CA VAL A 168 -5.26 -14.74 -27.40
C VAL A 168 -6.39 -14.11 -26.56
N PRO A 169 -7.48 -14.83 -26.20
CA PRO A 169 -8.48 -14.33 -25.25
C PRO A 169 -7.93 -13.94 -23.86
N LEU A 170 -7.01 -14.73 -23.29
CA LEU A 170 -6.39 -14.39 -22.00
C LEU A 170 -5.50 -13.15 -22.12
N VAL A 171 -4.76 -13.03 -23.24
CA VAL A 171 -3.93 -11.85 -23.53
C VAL A 171 -4.79 -10.60 -23.68
N SER A 172 -5.92 -10.67 -24.41
CA SER A 172 -6.82 -9.52 -24.55
C SER A 172 -7.56 -9.16 -23.27
N SER A 173 -7.73 -10.11 -22.33
CA SER A 173 -8.33 -9.85 -21.01
C SER A 173 -7.34 -9.31 -19.97
N SER A 174 -6.04 -9.33 -20.27
CA SER A 174 -4.97 -8.84 -19.39
C SER A 174 -4.52 -7.41 -19.72
N ILE A 175 -5.09 -6.80 -20.76
CA ILE A 175 -4.86 -5.43 -21.24
C ILE A 175 -6.12 -4.61 -20.95
#